data_AF-A0A8J6MSK9-F1
#
_entry.id   AF-A0A8J6MSK9-F1
#
_cell.length_a   1.000
_cell.length_b   1.000
_cell.length_c   1.000
_cell.angle_alpha   90.00
_cell.angle_beta   90.00
_cell.angle_gamma   90.00
#
_symmetry.space_group_name_H-M   'P 1'
#
loop_
_entity.id
_entity.type
_entity.pdbx_description
1 polymer ?
#
loop_
_entity_poly.entity_id
_entity_poly.type
_entity_poly.pdbx_seq_one_letter_code
_entity_poly.pdbx_strand_id
1 'polypeptide(L)'
;TKQIEEALDLVAVNMEEENRELIRSIAQIKHEFERRNENSEKRILVLEKRIDDQSAELRNVLMLDLQKEIERSLNSMGSVLQQHRTNTDAILGSEDTEYLEVNPQGLKLRYHELFLLYQQGKSIEQIAKKLGINKGETALIIQLAKQEEEGRA
;
A
#
# COMPACT_ATOMS: atom_id res chain seq x y z
N THR A 1 47.11 43.10 37.79
CA THR A 1 47.09 42.97 36.32
C THR A 1 47.47 41.55 35.91
N LYS A 2 48.61 40.99 36.37
CA LYS A 2 49.02 39.60 36.09
C LYS A 2 47.95 38.51 36.31
N GLN A 3 47.20 38.56 37.42
CA GLN A 3 46.16 37.57 37.71
C GLN A 3 44.98 37.61 36.72
N ILE A 4 44.71 38.77 36.11
CA ILE A 4 43.64 38.92 35.10
C ILE A 4 44.13 38.34 33.77
N GLU A 5 45.41 38.55 33.43
CA GLU A 5 46.06 37.98 32.25
C GLU A 5 46.09 36.44 32.33
N GLU A 6 46.47 35.90 33.49
CA GLU A 6 46.46 34.46 33.76
C GLU A 6 45.05 33.84 33.70
N ALA A 7 44.03 34.59 34.16
CA ALA A 7 42.63 34.17 34.06
C ALA A 7 42.11 34.20 32.61
N LEU A 8 42.53 35.20 31.82
CA LEU A 8 42.16 35.29 30.41
C LEU A 8 42.83 34.17 29.60
N ASP A 9 44.09 33.85 29.88
CA ASP A 9 44.78 32.71 29.24
C ASP A 9 44.12 31.38 29.58
N LEU A 10 43.74 31.16 30.84
CA LEU A 10 43.01 29.96 31.26
C LEU A 10 41.65 29.84 30.55
N VAL A 11 40.91 30.95 30.44
CA VAL A 11 39.62 30.97 29.73
C VAL A 11 39.82 30.71 28.24
N ALA A 12 40.84 31.29 27.61
CA ALA A 12 41.14 31.07 26.20
C ALA A 12 41.46 29.59 25.92
N VAL A 13 42.29 28.96 26.76
CA VAL A 13 42.61 27.53 26.65
C VAL A 13 41.35 26.67 26.80
N ASN A 14 40.49 26.97 27.78
CA ASN A 14 39.24 26.24 27.99
C ASN A 14 38.27 26.39 26.79
N MET A 15 38.11 27.60 26.26
CA MET A 15 37.28 27.84 25.08
C MET A 15 37.81 27.11 23.84
N GLU A 16 39.12 27.07 23.65
CA GLU A 16 39.70 26.28 22.56
C GLU A 16 39.46 24.78 22.74
N GLU A 17 39.53 24.29 23.97
CA GLU A 17 39.29 22.88 24.28
C GLU A 17 37.82 22.50 24.02
N GLU A 18 36.87 23.30 24.51
CA GLU A 18 35.44 23.14 24.20
C GLU A 18 35.17 23.19 22.70
N ASN A 19 35.80 24.10 21.96
CA ASN A 19 35.65 24.18 20.51
C ASN A 19 36.19 22.92 19.80
N ARG A 20 37.33 22.39 20.26
CA ARG A 20 37.87 21.11 19.77
C ARG A 20 36.92 19.95 20.05
N GLU A 21 36.28 19.92 21.21
CA GLU A 21 35.28 18.90 21.55
C GLU A 21 34.00 19.01 20.71
N LEU A 22 33.52 20.24 20.47
CA LEU A 22 32.38 20.49 19.58
C LEU A 22 32.66 20.02 18.15
N ILE A 23 33.84 20.32 17.61
CA ILE A 23 34.24 19.85 16.27
C ILE A 23 34.29 18.33 16.22
N ARG A 24 34.83 17.67 17.25
CA ARG A 24 34.86 16.20 17.33
C ARG A 24 33.45 15.60 17.38
N SER A 25 32.55 16.16 18.19
CA SER A 25 31.18 15.66 18.30
C SER A 25 30.40 15.86 17.01
N ILE A 26 30.56 17.00 16.32
CA ILE A 26 29.98 17.22 14.99
C ILE A 26 30.52 16.21 13.98
N ALA A 27 31.82 15.93 13.99
CA ALA A 27 32.41 14.92 13.10
C ALA A 27 31.85 13.52 13.37
N GLN A 28 31.65 13.16 14.64
CA GLN A 28 31.01 11.90 15.03
C GLN A 28 29.55 11.83 14.56
N ILE A 29 28.76 12.88 14.81
CA ILE A 29 27.35 12.95 14.39
C ILE A 29 27.24 12.84 12.87
N LYS A 30 28.12 13.53 12.13
CA LYS A 30 28.19 13.44 10.67
C LYS A 30 28.45 12.00 10.23
N HIS A 31 29.43 11.34 10.83
CA HIS A 31 29.76 9.96 10.48
C HIS A 31 28.61 8.97 10.79
N GLU A 32 27.94 9.13 11.93
CA GLU A 32 26.76 8.32 12.26
C GLU A 32 25.58 8.59 11.33
N PHE A 33 25.41 9.84 10.91
CA PHE A 33 24.38 10.21 9.94
C PHE A 33 24.65 9.58 8.57
N GLU A 34 25.88 9.68 8.06
CA GLU A 34 26.30 9.03 6.81
C GLU A 34 26.04 7.51 6.87
N ARG A 35 26.42 6.86 7.98
CA ARG A 35 26.17 5.42 8.17
C ARG A 35 24.68 5.07 8.17
N ARG A 36 23.84 5.88 8.83
CA ARG A 36 22.38 5.67 8.85
C ARG A 36 21.76 5.93 7.48
N ASN A 37 22.26 6.93 6.76
CA ASN A 37 21.81 7.24 5.41
C ASN A 37 22.13 6.10 4.45
N GLU A 38 23.37 5.60 4.43
CA GLU A 38 23.77 4.44 3.62
C GLU A 38 22.91 3.19 3.91
N ASN A 39 22.60 2.93 5.19
CA ASN A 39 21.75 1.81 5.55
C ASN A 39 20.31 1.99 5.06
N SER A 40 19.80 3.22 5.11
CA SER A 40 18.46 3.56 4.62
C SER A 40 18.39 3.44 3.11
N GLU A 41 19.39 3.94 2.38
CA GLU A 41 19.53 3.80 0.92
C GLU A 41 19.58 2.33 0.50
N LYS A 42 20.40 1.51 1.18
CA LYS A 42 20.44 0.06 0.92
C LYS A 42 19.07 -0.60 1.10
N ARG A 43 18.31 -0.18 2.12
CA ARG A 43 16.98 -0.73 2.38
C ARG A 43 15.96 -0.27 1.34
N ILE A 44 16.04 0.97 0.89
CA ILE A 44 15.22 1.50 -0.22
C ILE A 44 15.46 0.66 -1.47
N LEU A 45 16.71 0.46 -1.88
CA LEU A 45 17.05 -0.35 -3.06
C LEU A 45 16.51 -1.79 -2.98
N VAL A 46 16.57 -2.42 -1.81
CA VAL A 46 16.01 -3.78 -1.61
C VAL A 46 14.49 -3.78 -1.72
N LEU A 47 13.82 -2.76 -1.19
CA LEU A 47 12.36 -2.65 -1.26
C LEU A 47 11.89 -2.35 -2.68
N GLU A 48 12.57 -1.44 -3.39
CA GLU A 48 12.30 -1.14 -4.80
C GLU A 48 12.43 -2.40 -5.66
N LYS A 49 13.53 -3.14 -5.51
CA LYS A 49 13.71 -4.42 -6.21
C LYS A 49 12.58 -5.41 -5.93
N ARG A 50 12.14 -5.52 -4.66
CA ARG A 50 11.05 -6.42 -4.29
C ARG A 50 9.71 -6.02 -4.90
N ILE A 51 9.44 -4.71 -4.99
CA ILE A 51 8.25 -4.19 -5.67
C ILE A 51 8.31 -4.54 -7.16
N ASP A 52 9.46 -4.36 -7.79
CA ASP A 52 9.65 -4.71 -9.20
C ASP A 52 9.41 -6.21 -9.44
N ASP A 53 10.01 -7.08 -8.62
CA ASP A 53 9.83 -8.53 -8.69
C ASP A 53 8.35 -8.92 -8.53
N GLN A 54 7.67 -8.41 -7.50
CA GLN A 54 6.25 -8.69 -7.26
C GLN A 54 5.35 -8.13 -8.37
N SER A 55 5.68 -6.97 -8.92
CA SER A 55 4.94 -6.38 -10.04
C SER A 55 5.11 -7.19 -11.32
N ALA A 56 6.28 -7.81 -11.52
CA ALA A 56 6.54 -8.71 -12.63
C ALA A 56 5.77 -10.03 -12.46
N GLU A 57 5.76 -10.60 -11.25
CA GLU A 57 4.98 -11.79 -10.92
C GLU A 57 3.47 -11.56 -11.15
N LEU A 58 2.92 -10.45 -10.67
CA LEU A 58 1.51 -10.09 -10.90
C LEU A 58 1.20 -9.93 -12.39
N ARG A 59 2.09 -9.28 -13.15
CA ARG A 59 1.95 -9.14 -14.60
C ARG A 59 1.94 -10.50 -15.29
N ASN A 60 2.81 -11.43 -14.89
CA ASN A 60 2.86 -12.78 -15.44
C ASN A 60 1.58 -13.57 -15.12
N VAL A 61 1.08 -13.50 -13.88
CA VAL A 61 -0.17 -14.16 -13.48
C VAL A 61 -1.36 -13.59 -14.27
N LEU A 62 -1.47 -12.26 -14.38
CA LEU A 62 -2.53 -11.62 -15.15
C LEU A 62 -2.47 -12.01 -16.64
N MET A 63 -1.27 -12.09 -17.21
CA MET A 63 -1.08 -12.52 -18.60
C MET A 63 -1.49 -13.99 -18.79
N LEU A 64 -1.14 -14.88 -17.86
CA LEU A 64 -1.54 -16.28 -17.86
C LEU A 64 -3.06 -16.44 -17.74
N ASP A 65 -3.72 -15.66 -16.88
CA ASP A 65 -5.16 -15.72 -16.71
C ASP A 65 -5.90 -15.15 -17.92
N LEU A 66 -5.43 -14.05 -18.51
CA LEU A 66 -5.96 -13.52 -19.77
C LEU A 66 -5.81 -14.54 -20.91
N GLN A 67 -4.67 -15.22 -21.01
CA GLN A 67 -4.45 -16.25 -22.01
C GLN A 67 -5.43 -17.43 -21.83
N LYS A 68 -5.62 -17.90 -20.59
CA LYS A 68 -6.61 -18.95 -20.28
C LYS A 68 -8.03 -18.51 -20.58
N GLU A 69 -8.37 -17.24 -20.35
CA GLU A 69 -9.70 -16.72 -20.66
C GLU A 69 -9.95 -16.61 -22.17
N ILE A 70 -8.94 -16.21 -22.94
CA ILE A 70 -8.97 -16.26 -24.42
C ILE A 70 -9.14 -17.70 -24.90
N GLU A 71 -8.41 -18.67 -24.35
CA GLU A 71 -8.56 -20.09 -24.71
C GLU A 71 -9.95 -20.63 -24.35
N ARG A 72 -10.51 -20.26 -23.19
CA ARG A 72 -11.89 -20.63 -22.80
C ARG A 72 -12.93 -19.99 -23.73
N SER A 73 -12.75 -18.73 -24.12
CA SER A 73 -13.63 -18.03 -25.05
C SER A 73 -13.58 -18.64 -26.46
N LEU A 74 -12.40 -19.02 -26.95
CA LEU A 74 -12.25 -19.71 -28.23
C LEU A 74 -12.87 -21.11 -28.21
N ASN A 75 -12.69 -21.86 -27.11
CA ASN A 75 -13.29 -23.18 -26.94
C ASN A 75 -14.82 -23.12 -26.76
N SER A 76 -15.35 -22.10 -26.07
CA SER A 76 -16.79 -21.91 -25.93
C SER A 76 -17.43 -21.49 -27.27
N MET A 77 -16.74 -20.68 -28.08
CA MET A 77 -17.19 -20.31 -29.42
C MET A 77 -17.18 -21.49 -30.41
N GLY A 78 -16.27 -22.45 -30.23
CA GLY A 78 -16.30 -23.76 -30.91
C GLY A 78 -17.47 -24.65 -30.48
N SER A 79 -17.97 -24.51 -29.25
CA SER A 79 -19.10 -25.28 -28.71
C SER A 79 -20.48 -24.73 -29.12
N VAL A 80 -20.61 -23.43 -29.44
CA VAL A 80 -21.90 -22.82 -29.83
C VAL A 80 -22.43 -23.35 -31.16
N LEU A 81 -21.57 -23.84 -32.07
CA LEU A 81 -22.02 -24.48 -33.31
C LEU A 81 -22.54 -25.92 -33.13
N GLN A 82 -22.38 -26.53 -31.95
CA GLN A 82 -22.74 -27.94 -31.72
C GLN A 82 -23.88 -28.13 -30.70
N GLN A 83 -24.38 -27.07 -30.06
CA GLN A 83 -25.31 -27.15 -28.93
C GLN A 83 -26.70 -26.55 -29.20
N HIS A 84 -27.21 -26.67 -30.43
CA HIS A 84 -28.64 -26.43 -30.76
C HIS A 84 -29.46 -27.71 -30.93
N ARG A 85 -29.03 -28.81 -30.31
CA ARG A 85 -29.84 -30.02 -30.15
C ARG A 85 -29.65 -30.51 -28.72
N THR A 86 -30.78 -30.79 -28.05
CA THR A 86 -30.93 -31.39 -26.72
C THR A 86 -30.59 -30.49 -25.53
N ASN A 87 -31.59 -29.76 -25.01
CA ASN A 87 -32.30 -30.19 -23.81
C ASN A 87 -33.11 -29.02 -23.23
N THR A 88 -34.42 -29.09 -23.47
CA THR A 88 -35.43 -28.66 -22.51
C THR A 88 -35.40 -29.61 -21.31
N ASP A 89 -35.72 -29.07 -20.13
CA ASP A 89 -35.93 -29.75 -18.86
C ASP A 89 -34.70 -30.04 -18.00
N ALA A 90 -34.46 -29.15 -17.03
CA ALA A 90 -34.60 -29.47 -15.60
C ALA A 90 -34.15 -28.27 -14.75
N ILE A 91 -35.13 -27.61 -14.13
CA ILE A 91 -34.93 -26.56 -13.13
C ILE A 91 -35.40 -27.12 -11.77
N LEU A 92 -34.57 -26.88 -10.75
CA LEU A 92 -34.84 -26.78 -9.30
C LEU A 92 -34.74 -28.01 -8.35
N GLY A 93 -33.91 -27.82 -7.30
CA GLY A 93 -33.96 -28.48 -5.98
C GLY A 93 -32.57 -28.76 -5.38
N SER A 94 -31.98 -27.82 -4.61
CA SER A 94 -31.67 -27.89 -3.14
C SER A 94 -30.58 -28.92 -2.75
N GLU A 95 -29.48 -28.66 -2.03
CA GLU A 95 -29.16 -27.74 -0.92
C GLU A 95 -27.62 -27.74 -0.66
N ASP A 96 -27.14 -26.74 0.11
CA ASP A 96 -25.88 -26.68 0.88
C ASP A 96 -24.52 -26.50 0.20
N THR A 97 -24.06 -25.24 0.12
CA THR A 97 -22.92 -24.65 0.85
C THR A 97 -22.58 -23.32 0.18
N GLU A 98 -23.19 -22.23 0.65
CA GLU A 98 -23.00 -20.89 0.09
C GLU A 98 -21.65 -20.31 0.53
N TYR A 99 -20.57 -20.75 -0.11
CA TYR A 99 -19.43 -19.88 -0.32
C TYR A 99 -19.92 -18.79 -1.25
N LEU A 100 -20.15 -17.59 -0.69
CA LEU A 100 -20.49 -16.38 -1.44
C LEU A 100 -19.66 -16.33 -2.73
N GLU A 101 -20.35 -16.55 -3.85
CA GLU A 101 -19.80 -16.33 -5.18
C GLU A 101 -19.15 -14.95 -5.18
N VAL A 102 -17.89 -14.92 -5.57
CA VAL A 102 -17.15 -13.69 -5.84
C VAL A 102 -17.76 -13.08 -7.10
N ASN A 103 -18.93 -12.45 -6.93
CA ASN A 103 -19.57 -11.65 -7.95
C ASN A 103 -18.71 -10.38 -8.12
N PRO A 104 -18.30 -10.00 -9.35
CA PRO A 104 -17.53 -8.79 -9.61
C PRO A 104 -18.42 -7.55 -9.46
N GLN A 105 -18.99 -7.36 -8.27
CA GLN A 105 -19.83 -6.23 -7.92
C GLN A 105 -18.93 -5.13 -7.36
N GLY A 106 -19.02 -3.94 -7.98
CA GLY A 106 -18.10 -2.81 -7.85
C GLY A 106 -17.74 -2.39 -6.42
N LEU A 107 -16.76 -1.49 -6.29
CA LEU A 107 -16.10 -1.14 -5.03
C LEU A 107 -17.09 -0.77 -3.90
N LYS A 108 -18.25 -0.20 -4.24
CA LYS A 108 -19.36 0.11 -3.33
C LYS A 108 -20.02 -1.11 -2.67
N LEU A 109 -20.14 -2.26 -3.35
CA LEU A 109 -20.77 -3.46 -2.77
C LEU A 109 -19.83 -4.16 -1.79
N ARG A 110 -18.54 -4.26 -2.13
CA ARG A 110 -17.52 -4.83 -1.23
C ARG A 110 -17.36 -4.07 0.07
N TYR A 111 -17.52 -2.74 0.03
CA TYR A 111 -17.38 -1.87 1.20
C TYR A 111 -18.70 -1.19 1.59
N HIS A 112 -19.84 -1.87 1.37
CA HIS A 112 -21.17 -1.30 1.64
C HIS A 112 -21.32 -0.74 3.06
N GLU A 113 -20.84 -1.48 4.07
CA GLU A 113 -20.88 -1.03 5.47
C GLU A 113 -20.06 0.24 5.73
N LEU A 114 -18.94 0.42 5.01
CA LEU A 114 -18.10 1.62 5.08
C LEU A 114 -18.88 2.83 4.56
N PHE A 115 -19.51 2.70 3.39
CA PHE A 115 -20.31 3.78 2.79
C PHE A 115 -21.54 4.11 3.62
N LEU A 116 -22.18 3.13 4.24
CA LEU A 116 -23.31 3.34 5.14
C LEU A 116 -22.90 4.17 6.36
N LEU A 117 -21.74 3.88 6.95
CA LEU A 117 -21.20 4.67 8.08
C LEU A 117 -20.73 6.06 7.64
N TYR A 118 -20.21 6.19 6.42
CA TYR A 118 -19.79 7.48 5.85
C TYR A 118 -20.99 8.39 5.54
N GLN A 119 -22.07 7.83 4.97
CA GLN A 119 -23.33 8.55 4.73
C GLN A 119 -24.02 8.98 6.02
N GLN A 120 -23.81 8.25 7.13
CA GLN A 120 -24.23 8.65 8.47
C GLN A 120 -23.40 9.81 9.06
N GLY A 121 -22.41 10.34 8.33
CA GLY A 121 -21.58 11.47 8.76
C GLY A 121 -20.49 11.10 9.77
N LYS A 122 -20.14 9.81 9.90
CA LYS A 122 -19.06 9.39 10.81
C LYS A 122 -17.70 9.79 10.24
N SER A 123 -16.77 10.14 11.13
CA SER A 123 -15.43 10.50 10.69
C SER A 123 -14.70 9.28 10.13
N ILE A 124 -13.77 9.51 9.19
CA ILE A 124 -12.93 8.47 8.59
C ILE A 124 -12.21 7.63 9.67
N GLU A 125 -11.82 8.27 10.77
CA GLU A 125 -11.15 7.63 11.90
C GLU A 125 -12.08 6.71 12.71
N GLN A 126 -13.34 7.12 12.89
CA GLN A 126 -14.36 6.29 13.54
C GLN A 126 -14.72 5.09 12.68
N ILE A 127 -14.79 5.27 11.37
CA ILE A 127 -15.06 4.20 10.40
C ILE A 127 -13.90 3.21 10.38
N ALA A 128 -12.66 3.69 10.29
CA ALA A 128 -11.44 2.89 10.39
C ALA A 128 -11.40 2.05 11.68
N LYS A 129 -11.68 2.69 12.82
CA LYS A 129 -11.69 2.01 14.13
C LYS A 129 -12.81 0.97 14.24
N LYS A 130 -13.98 1.22 13.62
CA LYS A 130 -15.14 0.34 13.70
C LYS A 130 -15.03 -0.88 12.76
N LEU A 131 -14.45 -0.70 11.58
CA LEU A 131 -14.27 -1.75 10.58
C LEU A 131 -12.90 -2.46 10.67
N GLY A 132 -12.00 -2.00 11.56
CA GLY A 132 -10.68 -2.59 11.74
C GLY A 132 -9.71 -2.34 10.58
N ILE A 133 -10.02 -1.39 9.70
CA ILE A 133 -9.21 -1.02 8.53
C ILE A 133 -8.40 0.26 8.81
N ASN A 134 -7.30 0.45 8.10
CA ASN A 134 -6.42 1.60 8.31
C ASN A 134 -7.07 2.91 7.83
N LYS A 135 -6.78 4.03 8.51
CA LYS A 135 -7.30 5.36 8.15
C LYS A 135 -7.05 5.73 6.67
N GLY A 136 -5.86 5.38 6.17
CA GLY A 136 -5.48 5.62 4.77
C GLY A 136 -6.27 4.74 3.79
N GLU A 137 -6.60 3.51 4.17
CA GLU A 137 -7.39 2.59 3.35
C GLU A 137 -8.85 3.06 3.26
N THR A 138 -9.44 3.50 4.38
CA THR A 138 -10.77 4.10 4.40
C THR A 138 -10.85 5.33 3.49
N ALA A 139 -9.86 6.23 3.57
CA ALA A 139 -9.81 7.42 2.72
C ALA A 139 -9.65 7.06 1.22
N LEU A 140 -8.79 6.09 0.91
CA LEU A 140 -8.56 5.63 -0.46
C LEU A 140 -9.80 4.99 -1.07
N ILE A 141 -10.51 4.14 -0.32
CA ILE A 141 -11.75 3.49 -0.80
C ILE A 141 -12.83 4.52 -1.12
N ILE A 142 -12.99 5.55 -0.28
CA ILE A 142 -13.95 6.64 -0.52
C ILE A 142 -13.58 7.42 -1.80
N GLN A 143 -12.30 7.73 -1.98
CA GLN A 143 -11.83 8.46 -3.15
C GLN A 143 -12.01 7.65 -4.44
N LEU A 144 -11.64 6.37 -4.43
CA LEU A 144 -11.78 5.49 -5.58
C LEU A 144 -13.25 5.28 -5.96
N ALA A 145 -14.15 5.15 -4.99
CA ALA A 145 -15.57 5.02 -5.28
C ALA A 145 -16.18 6.31 -5.86
N LYS A 146 -15.68 7.48 -5.45
CA LYS A 146 -16.05 8.76 -6.07
C LYS A 146 -15.60 8.83 -7.53
N GLN A 147 -14.36 8.40 -7.80
CA GLN A 147 -13.83 8.34 -9.17
C GLN A 147 -14.55 7.30 -10.04
N GLU A 148 -14.96 6.15 -9.47
CA GLU A 148 -15.76 5.15 -10.18
C GLU A 148 -17.14 5.71 -10.58
N GLU A 149 -17.76 6.53 -9.72
CA GLU A 149 -19.04 7.17 -9.99
C GLU A 149 -18.91 8.29 -11.05
N GLU A 150 -17.82 9.05 -11.02
CA GLU A 150 -17.48 10.07 -12.03
C GLU A 150 -17.10 9.45 -13.39
N GLY A 151 -16.49 8.26 -13.40
CA GLY A 151 -16.13 7.55 -14.64
C GLY A 151 -17.28 6.73 -15.26
N ARG A 152 -18.39 6.54 -14.55
CA ARG A 152 -19.58 5.82 -15.02
C ARG A 152 -20.74 6.73 -15.46
N ALA A 153 -20.66 8.03 -15.15
CA ALA A 153 -21.63 9.06 -15.56
C ALA A 153 -21.27 9.63 -16.93
#